data_AF-J4U9T4-F1
#
_entry.id   AF-J4U9T4-F1
#
_cell.length_a   1.000
_cell.length_b   1.000
_cell.length_c   1.000
_cell.angle_alpha   90.00
_cell.angle_beta   90.00
_cell.angle_gamma   90.00
#
_symmetry.space_group_name_H-M   'P 1'
#
loop_
_entity.id
_entity.type
_entity.pdbx_description
1 polymer ?
#
loop_
_entity_poly.entity_id
_entity_poly.type
_entity_poly.pdbx_seq_one_letter_code
_entity_poly.pdbx_strand_id
1 'polypeptide(L)'
;MEIKSNSSGMKEVVDNYDILNNRLKLVREDLVNIITDIDDYWTGRSGDSFKYICWYFKILLDTGCSELYKHRGEINDAKEAMDYNDCSLSKQIQSKE
;
A
#
# COMPACT_ATOMS: atom_id res chain seq x y z
N MET A 1 -29.92 9.53 20.58
CA MET A 1 -28.90 8.44 20.50
C MET A 1 -27.81 8.75 19.45
N GLU A 2 -26.58 8.21 19.55
CA GLU A 2 -25.48 8.39 18.55
C GLU A 2 -24.97 7.03 18.05
N ILE A 3 -24.81 6.87 16.74
CA ILE A 3 -24.20 5.70 16.08
C ILE A 3 -22.72 5.97 15.84
N LYS A 4 -21.87 5.00 16.21
CA LYS A 4 -20.43 5.00 15.94
C LYS A 4 -19.96 3.62 15.48
N SER A 5 -19.54 3.55 14.23
CA SER A 5 -18.86 2.42 13.62
C SER A 5 -17.38 2.40 14.02
N ASN A 6 -16.69 1.27 13.77
CA ASN A 6 -15.27 1.11 14.13
C ASN A 6 -14.30 1.81 13.15
N SER A 7 -14.45 3.14 12.99
CA SER A 7 -13.58 3.93 12.12
C SER A 7 -12.13 3.97 12.61
N SER A 8 -11.90 3.83 13.92
CA SER A 8 -10.56 3.67 14.52
C SER A 8 -9.84 2.43 14.01
N GLY A 9 -10.54 1.28 13.94
CA GLY A 9 -9.96 0.05 13.43
C GLY A 9 -9.60 0.17 11.95
N MET A 10 -10.42 0.85 11.16
CA MET A 10 -10.10 1.12 9.75
C MET A 10 -8.90 2.05 9.58
N LYS A 11 -8.75 3.06 10.44
CA LYS A 11 -7.56 3.91 10.45
C LYS A 11 -6.30 3.09 10.69
N GLU A 12 -6.30 2.21 11.69
CA GLU A 12 -5.16 1.33 11.98
C GLU A 12 -4.80 0.45 10.77
N VAL A 13 -5.81 -0.04 10.05
CA VAL A 13 -5.58 -0.78 8.79
C VAL A 13 -4.90 0.12 7.75
N VAL A 14 -5.38 1.34 7.50
CA VAL A 14 -4.75 2.26 6.54
C VAL A 14 -3.29 2.57 6.92
N ASP A 15 -3.04 2.83 8.20
CA ASP A 15 -1.69 3.13 8.72
C ASP A 15 -0.74 1.93 8.48
N ASN A 16 -1.22 0.70 8.65
CA ASN A 16 -0.44 -0.51 8.35
C ASN A 16 -0.08 -0.64 6.86
N TYR A 17 -0.98 -0.25 5.94
CA TYR A 17 -0.67 -0.22 4.51
C TYR A 17 0.43 0.80 4.19
N ASP A 18 0.45 1.96 4.84
CA ASP A 18 1.49 2.97 4.64
C ASP A 18 2.87 2.48 5.10
N ILE A 19 2.92 1.78 6.24
CA ILE A 19 4.15 1.15 6.73
C ILE A 19 4.65 0.11 5.73
N LEU A 20 3.78 -0.78 5.26
CA LEU A 20 4.15 -1.83 4.30
C LEU A 20 4.65 -1.24 2.98
N ASN A 21 3.95 -0.23 2.45
CA ASN A 21 4.34 0.44 1.21
C ASN A 21 5.73 1.10 1.32
N ASN A 22 6.02 1.74 2.46
CA ASN A 22 7.34 2.32 2.70
C ASN A 22 8.45 1.26 2.76
N ARG A 23 8.20 0.11 3.41
CA ARG A 23 9.17 -0.99 3.44
C ARG A 23 9.43 -1.57 2.05
N LEU A 24 8.41 -1.73 1.24
CA LEU A 24 8.56 -2.22 -0.14
C LEU A 24 9.33 -1.24 -1.03
N LYS A 25 9.12 0.06 -0.86
CA LYS A 25 9.92 1.09 -1.55
C LYS A 25 11.40 0.98 -1.25
N LEU A 26 11.78 0.80 0.03
CA LEU A 26 13.18 0.62 0.42
C LEU A 26 13.79 -0.64 -0.22
N VAL A 27 13.08 -1.77 -0.18
CA VAL A 27 13.54 -3.01 -0.84
C VAL A 27 13.74 -2.81 -2.34
N ARG A 28 12.86 -2.04 -2.99
CA ARG A 28 12.99 -1.72 -4.41
C ARG A 28 14.22 -0.86 -4.69
N GLU A 29 14.49 0.14 -3.85
CA GLU A 29 15.68 0.99 -3.97
C GLU A 29 16.97 0.18 -3.84
N ASP A 30 17.04 -0.70 -2.84
CA ASP A 30 18.18 -1.62 -2.66
C ASP A 30 18.38 -2.52 -3.88
N LEU A 31 17.29 -3.06 -4.44
CA LEU A 31 17.36 -3.90 -5.63
C LEU A 31 17.84 -3.13 -6.87
N VAL A 32 17.42 -1.89 -7.05
CA VAL A 32 17.90 -1.02 -8.13
C VAL A 32 19.39 -0.74 -7.98
N ASN A 33 19.85 -0.43 -6.77
CA ASN A 33 21.27 -0.20 -6.50
C ASN A 33 22.11 -1.44 -6.84
N ILE A 34 21.65 -2.64 -6.44
CA ILE A 34 22.31 -3.90 -6.79
C ILE A 34 22.42 -4.10 -8.30
N ILE A 35 21.36 -3.80 -9.06
CA ILE A 35 21.38 -3.92 -10.52
C ILE A 35 22.41 -2.96 -11.12
N THR A 36 22.43 -1.71 -10.66
CA THR A 36 23.36 -0.68 -11.14
C THR A 36 24.81 -1.03 -10.83
N ASP A 37 25.11 -1.48 -9.61
CA ASP A 37 26.46 -1.91 -9.24
C ASP A 37 26.94 -3.07 -10.13
N ILE A 38 26.06 -4.02 -10.48
CA ILE A 38 26.42 -5.16 -11.32
C ILE A 38 26.64 -4.76 -12.78
N ASP A 39 25.93 -3.75 -13.28
CA ASP A 39 26.16 -3.17 -14.60
C ASP A 39 27.61 -2.67 -14.76
N ASP A 40 28.18 -2.11 -13.69
CA ASP A 40 29.54 -1.53 -13.71
C ASP A 40 30.67 -2.57 -13.60
N TYR A 41 30.43 -3.74 -12.96
CA TYR A 41 31.52 -4.65 -12.59
C TYR A 41 31.41 -6.09 -13.10
N TRP A 42 30.23 -6.55 -13.56
CA TRP A 42 30.04 -7.96 -13.91
C TRP A 42 29.46 -8.16 -15.31
N THR A 43 30.35 -8.33 -16.28
CA THR A 43 30.02 -8.60 -17.69
C THR A 43 30.00 -10.09 -18.02
N GLY A 44 29.14 -10.49 -18.97
CA GLY A 44 29.04 -11.87 -19.49
C GLY A 44 27.77 -12.60 -19.04
N ARG A 45 27.60 -13.84 -19.51
CA ARG A 45 26.32 -14.59 -19.38
C ARG A 45 25.79 -14.71 -17.96
N SER A 46 26.67 -14.87 -16.97
CA SER A 46 26.27 -14.96 -15.55
C SER A 46 25.77 -13.61 -15.01
N GLY A 47 26.44 -12.51 -15.36
CA GLY A 47 25.99 -11.15 -15.04
C GLY A 47 24.64 -10.85 -15.70
N ASP A 48 24.48 -11.17 -16.98
CA ASP A 48 23.21 -10.98 -17.70
C ASP A 48 22.06 -11.79 -17.09
N SER A 49 22.33 -13.04 -16.69
CA SER A 49 21.34 -13.90 -16.02
C SER A 49 20.92 -13.34 -14.66
N PHE A 50 21.88 -12.82 -13.89
CA PHE A 50 21.59 -12.19 -12.60
C PHE A 50 20.75 -10.93 -12.77
N LYS A 51 21.11 -10.06 -13.73
CA LYS A 51 20.35 -8.84 -14.07
C LYS A 51 18.90 -9.17 -14.43
N TYR A 52 18.68 -10.23 -15.22
CA TYR A 52 17.33 -10.67 -15.57
C TYR A 52 16.51 -11.05 -14.32
N ILE A 53 17.10 -11.79 -13.38
CA ILE A 53 16.44 -12.18 -12.12
C ILE A 53 16.08 -10.94 -11.30
N CYS A 54 17.02 -10.00 -11.14
CA CYS A 54 16.75 -8.76 -10.42
C CYS A 54 15.67 -7.90 -11.08
N TRP A 55 15.67 -7.82 -12.41
CA TRP A 55 14.62 -7.12 -13.15
C TRP A 55 13.25 -7.76 -12.96
N TYR A 56 13.18 -9.10 -12.97
CA TYR A 56 11.96 -9.83 -12.67
C TYR A 56 11.45 -9.55 -11.26
N PHE A 57 12.32 -9.56 -10.25
CA PHE A 57 11.93 -9.20 -8.88
C PHE A 57 11.44 -7.75 -8.77
N LYS A 58 12.06 -6.82 -9.49
CA LYS A 58 11.61 -5.43 -9.53
C LYS A 58 10.18 -5.32 -10.06
N ILE A 59 9.85 -6.03 -11.14
CA ILE A 59 8.48 -6.05 -11.70
C ILE A 59 7.47 -6.58 -10.68
N LEU A 60 7.82 -7.67 -9.98
CA LEU A 60 6.95 -8.22 -8.95
C LEU A 60 6.72 -7.22 -7.81
N LEU A 61 7.78 -6.53 -7.36
CA LEU A 61 7.68 -5.48 -6.35
C LEU A 61 6.83 -4.31 -6.82
N ASP A 62 7.05 -3.79 -8.03
CA ASP A 62 6.29 -2.67 -8.57
C ASP A 62 4.79 -3.03 -8.72
N THR A 63 4.49 -4.24 -9.19
CA THR A 63 3.12 -4.74 -9.31
C THR A 63 2.45 -4.85 -7.93
N GLY A 64 3.12 -5.50 -6.97
CA GLY A 64 2.60 -5.64 -5.62
C GLY A 64 2.39 -4.30 -4.91
N CYS A 65 3.31 -3.34 -5.07
CA CYS A 65 3.15 -1.99 -4.53
C CYS A 65 1.93 -1.28 -5.12
N SER A 66 1.71 -1.40 -6.43
CA SER A 66 0.56 -0.80 -7.11
C SER A 66 -0.77 -1.37 -6.61
N GLU A 67 -0.86 -2.69 -6.47
CA GLU A 67 -2.07 -3.35 -5.97
C GLU A 67 -2.35 -2.99 -4.51
N LEU A 68 -1.31 -2.97 -3.65
CA LEU A 68 -1.44 -2.53 -2.26
C LEU A 68 -1.90 -1.07 -2.16
N TYR A 69 -1.38 -0.19 -3.01
CA TYR A 69 -1.81 1.22 -3.05
C TYR A 69 -3.28 1.36 -3.44
N LYS A 70 -3.74 0.60 -4.43
CA LYS A 70 -5.15 0.57 -4.83
C LYS A 70 -6.04 0.10 -3.68
N HIS A 71 -5.69 -1.03 -3.06
CA HIS A 71 -6.47 -1.61 -1.97
C HIS A 71 -6.52 -0.68 -0.74
N ARG A 72 -5.43 0.03 -0.43
CA ARG A 72 -5.41 1.10 0.58
C ARG A 72 -6.44 2.20 0.26
N GLY A 73 -6.54 2.61 -1.00
CA GLY A 73 -7.54 3.59 -1.45
C GLY A 73 -8.96 3.13 -1.18
N GLU A 74 -9.29 1.90 -1.58
CA GLU A 74 -10.60 1.29 -1.34
C GLU A 74 -10.97 1.24 0.16
N ILE A 75 -10.01 0.94 1.03
CA ILE A 75 -10.21 0.96 2.49
C ILE A 75 -10.47 2.37 3.00
N ASN A 76 -9.75 3.38 2.49
CA ASN A 76 -9.95 4.76 2.91
C ASN A 76 -11.33 5.29 2.46
N ASP A 77 -11.74 4.99 1.24
CA ASP A 77 -13.06 5.36 0.72
C ASP A 77 -14.18 4.73 1.56
N ALA A 78 -14.02 3.45 1.92
CA ALA A 78 -14.96 2.75 2.80
C ALA A 78 -15.02 3.39 4.21
N LYS A 79 -13.86 3.82 4.75
CA LYS A 79 -13.80 4.53 6.05
C LYS A 79 -14.59 5.83 6.00
N GLU A 80 -14.39 6.63 4.96
CA GLU A 80 -15.08 7.92 4.79
C GLU A 80 -16.59 7.73 4.61
N ALA A 81 -17.01 6.71 3.86
CA ALA A 81 -18.42 6.37 3.71
C ALA A 81 -19.07 5.95 5.04
N MET A 82 -18.35 5.18 5.86
CA MET A 82 -18.81 4.80 7.20
C MET A 82 -18.97 6.02 8.12
N ASP A 83 -17.96 6.90 8.18
CA ASP A 83 -18.02 8.12 9.00
C ASP A 83 -19.19 9.03 8.59
N TYR A 84 -19.45 9.15 7.28
CA TYR A 84 -20.61 9.89 6.77
C TYR A 84 -21.94 9.26 7.20
N ASN A 85 -22.06 7.93 7.10
CA ASN A 85 -23.26 7.21 7.48
C ASN A 85 -23.56 7.32 8.99
N ASP A 86 -22.55 7.19 9.84
CA ASP A 86 -22.67 7.35 11.28
C ASP A 86 -23.23 8.74 11.65
N CYS A 87 -22.68 9.78 11.03
CA CYS A 87 -23.11 11.17 11.23
C CYS A 87 -24.56 11.39 10.75
N SER A 88 -24.90 10.90 9.57
CA SER A 88 -26.23 11.04 8.98
C SER A 88 -27.30 10.32 9.82
N LEU A 89 -27.06 9.07 10.20
CA LEU A 89 -28.01 8.27 10.97
C LEU A 89 -28.19 8.83 12.38
N SER A 90 -27.10 9.27 13.03
CA SER A 90 -27.17 9.93 14.35
C SER A 90 -28.07 11.15 14.32
N LYS A 91 -27.93 12.02 13.31
CA LYS A 91 -28.80 13.20 13.12
C LYS A 91 -30.26 12.81 12.90
N GLN A 92 -30.53 11.78 12.10
CA GLN A 92 -31.90 11.31 11.85
C GLN A 92 -32.57 10.79 13.12
N ILE A 93 -31.83 10.08 13.99
CA ILE A 93 -32.37 9.61 15.26
C ILE A 93 -32.67 10.78 16.19
N GLN A 94 -31.73 11.72 16.34
CA GLN A 94 -31.92 12.92 17.17
C GLN A 94 -33.09 13.78 16.69
N SER A 95 -33.33 13.87 15.38
CA SER A 95 -34.46 14.64 14.83
C SER A 95 -35.84 14.03 15.12
N LYS A 96 -35.89 12.77 15.58
CA LYS A 96 -37.11 12.03 15.90
C LYS A 96 -37.33 11.86 17.42
N GLU A 97 -36.35 12.24 18.24
CA GLU A 97 -36.43 12.35 19.69
C GLU A 97 -36.99 13.72 20.09
#